data_AF-A0A7J4TZK8-F1
#
_entry.id   AF-A0A7J4TZK8-F1
#
_cell.length_a   1.000
_cell.length_b   1.000
_cell.length_c   1.000
_cell.angle_alpha   90.00
_cell.angle_beta   90.00
_cell.angle_gamma   90.00
#
_symmetry.space_group_name_H-M   'P 1'
#
loop_
_entity.id
_entity.type
_entity.pdbx_description
1 polymer ?
#
loop_
_entity_poly.entity_id
_entity_poly.type
_entity_poly.pdbx_seq_one_letter_code
_entity_poly.pdbx_strand_id
1 'polypeptide(L)'
;MTVKGRVVSLSHIGGLLVEFEDKAPGLGWEVRIEGGRTIGRVDSVIGGIENALVHVSLSEKIDSSSAIGAPIEIGRRSRNDNG
;
A
#
# COMPACT_ATOMS: atom_id res chain seq x y z
N MET A 1 -9.52 -4.21 10.88
CA MET A 1 -8.31 -5.02 10.62
C MET A 1 -7.46 -4.25 9.65
N THR A 2 -6.20 -4.06 10.02
CA THR A 2 -5.15 -3.39 9.25
C THR A 2 -3.96 -4.34 9.18
N VAL A 3 -3.27 -4.33 8.05
CA VAL A 3 -2.04 -5.08 7.79
C VAL A 3 -0.89 -4.09 7.70
N LYS A 4 0.24 -4.40 8.33
CA LYS A 4 1.44 -3.57 8.27
C LYS A 4 2.34 -4.00 7.12
N GLY A 5 3.25 -3.10 6.74
CA GLY A 5 4.19 -3.37 5.67
C GLY A 5 5.17 -2.23 5.44
N ARG A 6 5.86 -2.28 4.29
CA ARG A 6 6.81 -1.25 3.88
C ARG A 6 6.84 -1.09 2.37
N VAL A 7 7.09 0.14 1.92
CA VAL A 7 7.35 0.39 0.50
C VAL A 7 8.73 -0.12 0.13
N VAL A 8 8.79 -1.00 -0.86
CA VAL A 8 10.04 -1.61 -1.34
C VAL A 8 10.61 -0.81 -2.51
N SER A 9 9.78 -0.47 -3.49
CA SER A 9 10.23 0.21 -4.70
C SER A 9 9.09 0.89 -5.46
N LEU A 10 9.46 1.65 -6.50
CA LEU A 10 8.54 2.02 -7.56
C LEU A 10 8.18 0.79 -8.40
N SER A 11 6.95 0.75 -8.88
CA SER A 11 6.54 -0.21 -9.91
C SER A 11 6.88 0.31 -11.31
N HIS A 12 7.27 -0.60 -12.22
CA HIS A 12 7.58 -0.27 -13.62
C HIS A 12 6.36 0.25 -14.39
N ILE A 13 5.15 -0.11 -13.98
CA ILE A 13 3.89 0.34 -14.60
C ILE A 13 3.34 1.62 -13.95
N GLY A 14 4.14 2.29 -13.11
CA GLY A 14 3.68 3.34 -12.22
C GLY A 14 3.05 2.76 -10.95
N GLY A 15 3.18 3.48 -9.84
CA GLY A 15 2.75 3.00 -8.53
C GLY A 15 3.90 2.53 -7.64
N LEU A 16 3.55 1.80 -6.58
CA LEU A 16 4.51 1.28 -5.60
C LEU A 16 4.41 -0.24 -5.49
N LEU A 17 5.55 -0.87 -5.18
CA LEU A 17 5.61 -2.25 -4.69
C LEU A 17 5.83 -2.23 -3.18
N VAL A 18 5.02 -3.02 -2.48
CA VAL A 18 4.91 -2.97 -1.03
C VAL A 18 4.93 -4.39 -0.47
N GLU A 19 5.76 -4.62 0.54
CA GLU A 19 5.72 -5.85 1.34
C GLU A 19 4.65 -5.74 2.42
N PHE A 20 4.10 -6.86 2.87
CA PHE A 20 3.08 -6.88 3.91
C PHE A 20 3.31 -8.05 4.87
N GLU A 21 2.88 -7.86 6.11
CA GLU A 21 3.02 -8.85 7.18
C GLU A 21 1.74 -9.69 7.33
N ASP A 22 1.89 -10.88 7.92
CA ASP A 22 0.84 -11.81 8.35
C ASP A 22 -0.10 -12.39 7.28
N LYS A 23 -0.81 -11.53 6.54
CA LYS A 23 -1.88 -11.94 5.64
C LYS A 23 -1.99 -11.03 4.43
N ALA A 24 -2.19 -11.67 3.27
CA ALA A 24 -2.46 -10.98 2.02
C ALA A 24 -3.65 -10.02 2.14
N PRO A 25 -3.46 -8.72 1.82
CA PRO A 25 -4.54 -7.75 1.83
C PRO A 25 -5.50 -7.98 0.65
N GLY A 26 -6.73 -7.48 0.79
CA GLY A 26 -7.72 -7.55 -0.28
C GLY A 26 -7.53 -6.44 -1.32
N LEU A 27 -7.97 -6.70 -2.55
CA LEU A 27 -8.02 -5.69 -3.61
C LEU A 27 -8.86 -4.47 -3.21
N GLY A 28 -8.44 -3.28 -3.63
CA GLY A 28 -9.11 -2.00 -3.36
C GLY A 28 -8.95 -1.47 -1.93
N TRP A 29 -8.29 -2.21 -1.04
CA TRP A 29 -7.95 -1.74 0.31
C TRP A 29 -7.06 -0.51 0.21
N GLU A 30 -7.23 0.42 1.16
CA GLU A 30 -6.47 1.65 1.22
C GLU A 30 -5.10 1.39 1.80
N VAL A 31 -4.10 2.01 1.18
CA VAL A 31 -2.72 2.03 1.65
C VAL A 31 -2.40 3.44 2.09
N ARG A 32 -1.85 3.57 3.30
CA ARG A 32 -1.43 4.85 3.89
C ARG A 32 -0.06 4.69 4.53
N ILE A 33 0.70 5.77 4.59
CA ILE A 33 1.91 5.81 5.44
C ILE A 33 1.45 5.81 6.90
N GLU A 34 2.13 5.06 7.76
CA GLU A 34 1.83 5.03 9.20
C GLU A 34 1.85 6.46 9.78
N GLY A 35 0.76 6.84 10.46
CA GLY A 35 0.58 8.20 11.00
C GLY A 35 0.46 9.31 9.94
N GLY A 36 0.40 8.95 8.66
CA GLY A 36 0.42 9.86 7.53
C GLY A 36 -0.84 9.75 6.66
N ARG A 37 -0.70 10.26 5.43
CA ARG A 37 -1.80 10.30 4.45
C ARG A 37 -1.96 8.98 3.69
N THR A 38 -3.17 8.76 3.18
CA THR A 38 -3.45 7.75 2.17
C THR A 38 -2.63 8.03 0.91
N ILE A 39 -1.95 7.00 0.42
CA ILE A 39 -1.10 7.07 -0.78
C ILE A 39 -1.77 6.43 -1.99
N GLY A 40 -2.61 5.42 -1.77
CA GLY A 40 -3.17 4.65 -2.87
C GLY A 40 -4.06 3.50 -2.44
N ARG A 41 -4.26 2.55 -3.37
CA ARG A 41 -5.06 1.34 -3.14
C ARG A 41 -4.35 0.11 -3.65
N VAL A 42 -4.61 -1.03 -3.00
CA VAL A 42 -4.19 -2.35 -3.46
C VAL A 42 -4.81 -2.62 -4.82
N ASP A 43 -3.97 -2.82 -5.84
CA ASP A 43 -4.38 -3.13 -7.21
C ASP A 43 -4.16 -4.61 -7.55
N SER A 44 -3.03 -5.17 -7.11
CA SER A 44 -2.75 -6.60 -7.28
C SER A 44 -1.85 -7.14 -6.17
N VAL A 45 -1.90 -8.46 -5.99
CA VAL A 45 -0.96 -9.24 -5.15
C VAL A 45 -0.17 -10.14 -6.08
N ILE A 46 1.15 -10.08 -6.00
CA ILE A 46 2.08 -10.75 -6.92
C ILE A 46 3.16 -11.50 -6.14
N GLY A 47 3.72 -12.55 -6.74
CA GLY A 47 4.80 -13.35 -6.12
C GLY A 47 4.30 -14.63 -5.45
N GLY A 48 5.23 -15.31 -4.76
CA GLY A 48 4.96 -16.57 -4.04
C GLY A 48 4.47 -16.31 -2.60
N ILE A 49 3.94 -17.35 -1.94
CA ILE A 49 3.32 -17.26 -0.61
C ILE A 49 4.25 -16.59 0.43
N GLU A 50 5.54 -16.90 0.38
CA GLU A 50 6.54 -16.43 1.36
C GLU A 50 7.05 -15.01 1.11
N ASN A 51 6.95 -14.49 -0.12
CA ASN A 51 7.54 -13.21 -0.53
C ASN A 51 6.58 -12.46 -1.46
N ALA A 52 5.30 -12.48 -1.13
CA ALA A 52 4.28 -11.80 -1.90
C ALA A 52 4.44 -10.29 -1.74
N LEU A 53 4.32 -9.58 -2.85
CA LEU A 53 4.29 -8.13 -2.91
C LEU A 53 2.90 -7.67 -3.31
N VAL A 54 2.59 -6.44 -2.94
CA VAL A 54 1.39 -5.74 -3.37
C VAL A 54 1.81 -4.64 -4.33
N HIS A 55 1.13 -4.58 -5.48
CA HIS A 55 1.13 -3.38 -6.29
C HIS A 55 0.09 -2.40 -5.77
N VAL A 56 0.51 -1.16 -5.56
CA VAL A 56 -0.33 -0.07 -5.10
C VAL A 56 -0.49 0.95 -6.22
N SER A 57 -1.73 1.13 -6.66
CA SER A 57 -2.11 2.23 -7.53
C SER A 57 -2.12 3.53 -6.72
N LEU A 58 -1.38 4.53 -7.20
CA LEU A 58 -1.21 5.79 -6.50
C LEU A 58 -2.36 6.76 -6.75
N SER A 59 -2.65 7.57 -5.75
CA SER A 59 -3.41 8.81 -5.97
C SER A 59 -2.55 9.84 -6.68
N GLU A 60 -3.15 10.65 -7.57
CA GLU A 60 -2.45 11.61 -8.45
C GLU A 60 -1.55 12.63 -7.72
N LYS A 61 -1.71 12.78 -6.40
CA LYS A 61 -1.05 13.81 -5.59
C LYS A 61 0.11 13.29 -4.74
N ILE A 62 0.69 12.13 -5.07
CA ILE A 62 1.77 11.51 -4.30
C ILE A 62 3.07 11.52 -5.09
N ASP A 63 4.12 12.06 -4.48
CA ASP A 63 5.49 11.81 -4.94
C ASP A 63 5.91 10.42 -4.48
N SER A 64 5.87 9.48 -5.41
CA SER A 64 6.13 8.05 -5.17
C SER A 64 7.56 7.76 -4.75
N SER A 65 8.52 8.58 -5.19
CA SER A 65 9.94 8.37 -4.89
C SER A 65 10.25 8.60 -3.41
N SER A 66 9.59 9.58 -2.81
CA SER A 66 9.73 9.94 -1.39
C SER A 66 9.20 8.87 -0.42
N ALA A 67 8.36 7.95 -0.92
CA ALA A 67 7.71 6.94 -0.10
C ALA A 67 8.54 5.65 0.06
N ILE A 68 9.62 5.47 -0.70
CA ILE A 68 10.44 4.24 -0.64
C ILE A 68 11.01 4.06 0.77
N GLY A 69 10.85 2.84 1.31
CA GLY A 69 11.26 2.49 2.66
C GLY A 69 10.31 2.95 3.77
N ALA A 70 9.25 3.70 3.45
CA ALA A 70 8.29 4.16 4.46
C ALA A 70 7.44 3.00 5.01
N PRO A 71 7.16 2.98 6.33
CA PRO A 71 6.21 2.04 6.91
C PRO A 71 4.79 2.40 6.49
N ILE A 72 3.97 1.39 6.23
CA ILE A 72 2.60 1.56 5.74
C ILE A 72 1.60 0.69 6.50
N GLU A 73 0.36 1.16 6.48
CA GLU A 73 -0.83 0.42 6.91
C GLU A 73 -1.75 0.18 5.71
N ILE A 74 -2.23 -1.05 5.57
CA ILE A 74 -3.19 -1.48 4.57
C ILE A 74 -4.50 -1.86 5.27
N GLY A 75 -5.58 -1.16 4.96
CA GLY A 75 -6.85 -1.34 5.63
C GLY A 75 -8.04 -1.22 4.70
N ARG A 76 -9.17 -1.80 5.11
CA ARG A 76 -10.45 -1.47 4.47
C ARG A 76 -10.70 0.03 4.63
N ARG A 77 -11.30 0.66 3.61
CA ARG A 77 -11.72 2.07 3.68
C ARG A 77 -12.54 2.27 4.96
N SER A 78 -12.03 3.11 5.86
CA SER A 78 -12.85 3.59 6.97
C SER A 78 -13.90 4.51 6.39
N ARG A 79 -15.19 4.29 6.70
CA ARG A 79 -16.27 5.18 6.25
C ARG A 79 -16.24 6.55 6.95
N ASN A 80 -15.34 6.74 7.91
CA ASN A 80 -15.17 7.98 8.66
C ASN A 80 -13.83 8.63 8.29
N ASP A 81 -13.89 9.55 7.33
CA ASP A 81 -13.06 10.76 7.25
C ASP A 81 -13.87 11.78 6.44
N ASN A 82 -14.96 12.26 7.06
CA ASN A 82 -15.61 13.52 6.73
C ASN A 82 -15.39 14.40 7.96
N GLY A 83 -14.38 15.26 7.88
CA GLY A 83 -14.09 16.35 8.82
C GLY A 83 -13.70 17.57 8.00
#